data_AF-A0A843GL99-F1
#
_entry.id   AF-A0A843GL99-F1
#
_cell.length_a   1.000
_cell.length_b   1.000
_cell.length_c   1.000
_cell.angle_alpha   90.00
_cell.angle_beta   90.00
_cell.angle_gamma   90.00
#
_symmetry.space_group_name_H-M   'P 1'
#
loop_
_entity.id
_entity.type
_entity.pdbx_description
1 polymer ?
#
loop_
_entity_poly.entity_id
_entity_poly.type
_entity_poly.pdbx_seq_one_letter_code
_entity_poly.pdbx_strand_id
1 'polypeptide(L)' 'MKETIVTFNNGSRKISMYFTEQNGDLSMQMSMEPEFNEGEEPDLPMLLASTFMNALNAQKEDESESKTIVS' A
#
# COMPACT_ATOMS: atom_id res chain seq x y z
N MET A 1 8.30 -37.00 2.61
CA MET A 1 8.40 -35.54 2.39
C MET A 1 7.70 -34.88 3.56
N LYS A 2 8.43 -34.05 4.32
CA LYS A 2 7.87 -33.31 5.45
C LYS A 2 8.12 -31.83 5.19
N GLU A 3 7.04 -31.09 5.10
CA GLU A 3 7.06 -29.65 4.90
C GLU A 3 6.55 -28.99 6.18
N THR A 4 7.20 -27.93 6.62
CA THR A 4 6.77 -27.13 7.77
C THR A 4 6.77 -25.67 7.35
N ILE A 5 5.60 -25.03 7.47
CA ILE A 5 5.42 -23.63 7.12
C ILE A 5 5.27 -22.84 8.42
N VAL A 6 6.12 -21.84 8.62
CA VAL A 6 6.04 -20.89 9.73
C VAL A 6 5.72 -19.53 9.14
N THR A 7 4.47 -19.09 9.30
CA THR A 7 4.01 -17.76 8.90
C THR A 7 3.85 -16.88 10.13
N PHE A 8 4.39 -15.67 10.07
CA PHE A 8 4.20 -14.64 11.08
C PHE A 8 3.90 -13.28 10.44
N ASN A 9 3.10 -12.48 11.13
CA ASN A 9 2.72 -11.13 10.73
C ASN A 9 3.49 -10.11 11.60
N ASN A 10 4.04 -9.07 10.99
CA ASN A 10 4.69 -7.94 11.66
C ASN A 10 4.00 -6.58 11.39
N GLY A 11 2.66 -6.57 11.37
CA GLY A 11 1.78 -5.41 11.26
C GLY A 11 1.74 -4.69 9.91
N SER A 12 2.65 -5.03 8.99
CA SER A 12 2.78 -4.42 7.66
C SER A 12 3.16 -5.41 6.57
N ARG A 13 3.58 -6.62 6.95
CA ARG A 13 4.11 -7.67 6.09
C ARG A 13 3.84 -9.03 6.70
N LYS A 14 3.44 -9.95 5.85
CA LYS A 14 3.29 -11.38 6.13
C LYS A 14 4.56 -12.08 5.66
N ILE A 15 5.24 -12.73 6.59
CA ILE A 15 6.49 -13.44 6.31
C ILE A 15 6.22 -14.93 6.49
N SER A 16 6.43 -15.70 5.43
CA SER A 16 6.24 -17.17 5.41
C SER A 16 7.57 -17.86 5.15
N MET A 17 7.98 -18.74 6.06
CA MET A 17 9.17 -19.58 5.93
C MET A 17 8.73 -21.02 5.66
N TYR A 18 9.24 -21.62 4.60
CA TYR A 18 8.95 -22.97 4.15
C TYR A 18 10.19 -23.82 4.38
N PHE A 19 10.08 -24.85 5.21
CA PHE A 19 11.13 -25.82 5.48
C PHE A 19 10.76 -27.16 4.86
N THR A 20 11.58 -27.67 3.94
CA THR A 20 11.35 -28.95 3.26
C THR A 20 12.50 -29.90 3.53
N GLU A 21 12.19 -31.00 4.22
CA GLU A 21 13.13 -32.09 4.50
C GLU A 21 12.98 -33.22 3.48
N GLN A 22 14.06 -33.53 2.76
CA GLN A 22 14.12 -34.60 1.77
C GLN A 22 15.43 -35.38 1.90
N ASN A 23 15.33 -36.67 2.22
CA ASN A 23 16.47 -37.61 2.31
C ASN A 23 17.61 -37.18 3.26
N GLY A 24 17.30 -36.41 4.31
CA GLY A 24 18.27 -35.86 5.25
C GLY A 24 18.88 -34.52 4.85
N ASP A 25 18.52 -33.99 3.68
CA ASP A 25 18.77 -32.60 3.30
C ASP A 25 17.60 -31.71 3.78
N LEU A 26 17.92 -30.51 4.27
CA LEU A 26 16.97 -29.54 4.82
C LEU A 26 17.10 -28.23 4.06
N SER A 27 16.12 -27.95 3.22
CA SER A 27 16.02 -26.70 2.47
C SER A 27 15.07 -25.71 3.15
N MET A 28 15.36 -24.42 3.02
CA MET A 28 14.54 -23.32 3.54
C MET A 28 14.28 -22.29 2.45
N GLN A 29 13.02 -21.93 2.24
CA GLN A 29 12.60 -20.82 1.37
C GLN A 29 11.83 -19.79 2.20
N MET A 30 11.93 -18.50 1.85
CA MET A 30 11.23 -17.41 2.52
C MET A 30 10.45 -16.56 1.51
N SER A 31 9.17 -16.35 1.76
CA SER A 31 8.33 -15.34 1.09
C SER A 31 8.08 -14.18 2.05
N MET A 32 8.12 -12.96 1.51
CA MET A 32 7.67 -11.76 2.21
C MET A 32 6.64 -11.05 1.32
N GLU A 33 5.38 -11.09 1.75
CA GLU A 33 4.29 -10.38 1.10
C GLU A 33 4.00 -9.11 1.90
N PRO A 34 3.82 -7.93 1.27
CA PRO A 34 3.20 -6.81 1.97
C PRO A 34 1.81 -7.26 2.42
N GLU A 35 1.40 -6.88 3.62
CA GLU A 35 -0.03 -6.93 3.94
C GLU A 35 -0.67 -5.74 3.25
N PHE A 36 -0.98 -5.94 1.96
CA PHE A 36 -1.94 -5.09 1.29
C PHE A 36 -3.27 -5.36 1.98
N ASN A 37 -3.71 -4.41 2.80
CA ASN A 37 -5.05 -4.42 3.34
C ASN A 37 -6.02 -4.22 2.18
N GLU A 38 -6.42 -5.30 1.48
CA GLU A 38 -7.42 -5.31 0.40
C GLU A 38 -8.85 -4.97 0.90
N GLY A 39 -8.94 -4.31 2.05
CA GLY A 39 -10.15 -3.76 2.68
C GLY A 39 -9.90 -2.46 3.46
N GLU A 40 -8.70 -1.87 3.44
CA GLU A 40 -8.57 -0.45 3.74
C GLU A 40 -9.00 0.32 2.49
N GLU A 41 -10.24 0.84 2.52
CA GLU A 41 -10.59 1.97 1.66
C GLU A 41 -9.49 3.03 1.81
N PRO A 42 -9.01 3.65 0.72
CA PRO A 42 -7.96 4.67 0.82
C PRO A 42 -8.43 5.73 1.81
N ASP A 43 -7.71 5.82 2.93
CA ASP A 43 -8.18 6.43 4.17
C ASP A 43 -8.85 7.78 3.87
N LEU A 44 -10.08 8.01 4.36
CA LEU A 44 -10.88 9.17 3.97
C LEU A 44 -10.11 10.51 4.11
N PRO A 45 -9.26 10.74 5.14
CA PRO A 45 -8.36 11.88 5.20
C PRO A 45 -7.37 11.99 4.02
N MET A 46 -6.85 10.90 3.47
CA MET A 46 -5.96 10.87 2.30
C MET A 46 -6.71 11.16 0.99
N LEU A 47 -7.92 10.63 0.81
CA LEU A 47 -8.80 11.03 -0.30
C LEU A 47 -9.18 12.51 -0.21
N LEU A 48 -9.57 12.99 0.97
CA LEU A 48 -9.91 14.39 1.20
C LEU A 48 -8.69 15.31 1.01
N ALA A 49 -7.50 14.91 1.45
CA ALA A 49 -6.27 15.68 1.25
C ALA A 49 -5.90 15.79 -0.25
N SER A 50 -5.95 14.68 -1.00
CA SER A 50 -5.64 14.70 -2.43
C SER A 50 -6.66 15.52 -3.24
N THR A 51 -7.96 15.37 -2.96
CA THR A 51 -9.00 16.17 -3.61
C THR A 51 -8.92 17.64 -3.25
N PHE A 52 -8.64 18.00 -1.99
CA PHE A 52 -8.46 19.38 -1.55
C PHE A 52 -7.23 20.05 -2.18
N MET A 53 -6.09 19.36 -2.24
CA MET A 53 -4.87 19.88 -2.90
C MET A 53 -5.07 20.05 -4.40
N ASN A 54 -5.79 19.13 -5.07
CA ASN A 54 -6.14 19.27 -6.47
C ASN A 54 -7.06 20.48 -6.71
N ALA A 55 -8.07 20.70 -5.86
CA ALA A 55 -8.95 21.87 -5.94
C ALA A 55 -8.20 23.19 -5.71
N LEU A 56 -7.28 23.25 -4.74
CA LEU A 56 -6.43 24.41 -4.50
C LEU A 56 -5.47 24.71 -5.67
N ASN A 57 -4.95 23.68 -6.33
CA ASN A 57 -4.09 23.87 -7.50
C ASN A 57 -4.90 24.36 -8.71
N ALA A 58 -6.08 23.80 -8.96
CA ALA A 58 -6.99 24.26 -10.02
C ALA A 58 -7.38 25.74 -9.85
N GLN A 59 -7.63 26.21 -8.63
CA GLN A 59 -7.92 27.62 -8.35
C GLN A 59 -6.75 28.56 -8.69
N LYS A 60 -5.49 28.13 -8.46
CA LYS A 60 -4.31 28.93 -8.78
C LYS A 60 -4.03 29.06 -10.27
N GLU A 61 -4.44 28.07 -11.07
CA GLU A 61 -4.33 28.13 -12.52
C GLU A 61 -5.40 29.08 -13.11
N ASP A 62 -6.60 29.15 -12.51
CA ASP A 62 -7.72 29.99 -12.97
C ASP A 62 -7.63 31.47 -12.50
N GLU A 63 -6.98 31.76 -11.36
CA GLU A 63 -6.68 33.16 -10.95
C GLU A 63 -5.71 33.89 -11.91
N SER A 64 -5.06 33.17 -12.84
CA SER A 64 -4.22 33.77 -13.88
C SER A 64 -5.01 34.48 -14.99
N GLU A 65 -6.30 34.18 -15.19
CA GLU A 65 -7.09 34.69 -16.32
C GLU A 65 -8.48 35.26 -15.93
N SER A 66 -8.63 35.88 -14.75
CA SER A 66 -9.89 36.58 -14.40
C SER A 66 -9.75 37.93 -13.71
N LYS A 67 -9.19 38.93 -14.42
CA LYS A 67 -9.32 40.35 -14.03
C LYS A 67 -10.64 40.95 -14.53
N THR A 68 -11.65 40.81 -13.67
CA THR A 68 -12.74 41.77 -13.40
C THR A 68 -13.65 42.20 -14.55
N ILE A 69 -14.92 41.84 -14.38
CA ILE A 69 -16.13 42.54 -14.86
C ILE A 69 -17.23 42.37 -13.79
N VAL A 70 -18.23 43.24 -13.64
CA VAL A 70 -18.64 44.42 -14.42
C VAL A 70 -18.72 45.67 -13.52
N SER A 71 -18.63 46.90 -14.04
CA SER A 71 -18.45 47.34 -15.44
C SER A 71 -17.45 48.50 -15.53
#